data_AF-A0A8H7WS78-F1
#
_entry.id   AF-A0A8H7WS78-F1
#
_cell.length_a   1.000
_cell.length_b   1.000
_cell.length_c   1.000
_cell.angle_alpha   90.00
_cell.angle_beta   90.00
_cell.angle_gamma   90.00
#
_symmetry.space_group_name_H-M   'P 1'
#
loop_
_entity.id
_entity.type
_entity.pdbx_description
1 polymer ?
#
loop_
_entity_poly.entity_id
_entity_poly.type
_entity_poly.pdbx_seq_one_letter_code
_entity_poly.pdbx_strand_id
1 'polypeptide(L)'
;MFLLKAGIIAGLTSTALAFVNKTTCNGRTYTYEELAGYGTVPSNARDEFGDTLNFGSALALDRSQWKKLSNGSYTGILWGLPDRGWNTQGTLNFQPRVHKFDILFTPNPKATVENPSAKNLIFTYKETIRFYGPDGTPCTGLDGDTTGHLSYPGFPDLPVATYTGDGFGGPGPGGKRIPVDSEGIVLNDDGSFWISDEYGPYVYRFDASGRMITAIRPPNAIIPMRNGTESFSADSPAYYEGDDAGPVIPSDGPTGRNNNHGFEGLTVSGDGKNLYILLQAATNQEGGLTSQTERYTRLLKYDITIPSNPRYAREFVIPLPLYVDPTAKPSKNPKVAAQSELFHIQNGQFFMLARDGGFGHGQDVSLSNYRHIDIFDINSATDIKGSTYDCTNCSVASEVGVLKSGITPATYCPFIDMNLNSQLNRFGAHNGGAQDADLLNEKWESIGIVPVDGLIGDDDEWFVFSISDNDFVTQDGYMNGGAFQYADESGFNLENQALVFKIKLPDHSRPFNRD
;
A
#
# COMPACT_ATOMS: atom_id res chain seq x y z
N MET A 1 -2.34 -61.51 -47.39
CA MET A 1 -2.46 -61.56 -45.92
C MET A 1 -1.56 -60.45 -45.38
N PHE A 2 -2.19 -59.40 -44.84
CA PHE A 2 -1.57 -58.09 -44.56
C PHE A 2 -0.55 -58.16 -43.42
N LEU A 3 0.64 -57.58 -43.63
CA LEU A 3 1.57 -57.22 -42.54
C LEU A 3 1.11 -55.88 -41.93
N LEU A 4 0.72 -55.91 -40.66
CA LEU A 4 0.51 -54.70 -39.84
C LEU A 4 1.87 -54.11 -39.46
N LYS A 5 2.18 -52.90 -39.94
CA LYS A 5 3.22 -52.03 -39.35
C LYS A 5 2.59 -51.30 -38.18
N ALA A 6 3.02 -51.61 -36.96
CA ALA A 6 2.73 -50.79 -35.78
C ALA A 6 3.57 -49.51 -35.85
N GLY A 7 2.91 -48.37 -36.07
CA GLY A 7 3.52 -47.05 -35.96
C GLY A 7 3.61 -46.66 -34.49
N ILE A 8 4.83 -46.36 -34.03
CA ILE A 8 5.08 -45.71 -32.75
C ILE A 8 4.66 -44.24 -32.92
N ILE A 9 3.52 -43.87 -32.36
CA ILE A 9 3.14 -42.46 -32.21
C ILE A 9 3.99 -41.94 -31.04
N ALA A 10 5.00 -41.13 -31.36
CA ALA A 10 5.71 -40.32 -30.37
C ALA A 10 4.69 -39.35 -29.74
N GLY A 11 4.34 -39.59 -28.48
CA GLY A 11 3.57 -38.65 -27.69
C GLY A 11 4.37 -37.36 -27.57
N LEU A 12 3.86 -36.27 -28.16
CA LEU A 12 4.25 -34.92 -27.79
C LEU A 12 3.88 -34.77 -26.31
N THR A 13 4.86 -34.91 -25.43
CA THR A 13 4.74 -34.43 -24.06
C THR A 13 4.51 -32.93 -24.15
N SER A 14 3.25 -32.51 -24.06
CA SER A 14 2.88 -31.15 -23.69
C SER A 14 3.56 -30.88 -22.36
N THR A 15 4.73 -30.23 -22.38
CA THR A 15 5.28 -29.59 -21.19
C THR A 15 4.27 -28.53 -20.81
N ALA A 16 3.33 -28.88 -19.92
CA ALA A 16 2.49 -27.90 -19.28
C ALA A 16 3.44 -26.84 -18.70
N LEU A 17 3.29 -25.59 -19.12
CA LEU A 17 3.99 -24.48 -18.49
C LEU A 17 3.64 -24.54 -17.00
N ALA A 18 4.63 -24.81 -16.16
CA ALA A 18 4.42 -24.88 -14.72
C ALA A 18 4.29 -23.44 -14.21
N PHE A 19 3.06 -22.96 -14.09
CA PHE A 19 2.73 -21.73 -13.38
C PHE A 19 2.34 -22.05 -11.94
N VAL A 20 2.59 -21.13 -11.00
CA VAL A 20 2.24 -21.27 -9.59
C VAL A 20 0.73 -21.20 -9.38
N ASN A 21 0.07 -20.20 -9.97
CA ASN A 21 -1.38 -20.05 -9.91
C ASN A 21 -1.94 -19.45 -11.21
N LYS A 22 -3.22 -19.70 -11.48
CA LYS A 22 -3.95 -19.12 -12.61
C LYS A 22 -5.38 -18.83 -12.20
N THR A 23 -5.79 -17.57 -12.39
CA THR A 23 -7.13 -17.09 -12.06
C THR A 23 -7.82 -16.53 -13.28
N THR A 24 -9.15 -16.61 -13.32
CA THR A 24 -9.97 -15.89 -14.29
C THR A 24 -10.87 -14.92 -13.56
N CYS A 25 -10.75 -13.63 -13.89
CA CYS A 25 -11.58 -12.57 -13.33
C CYS A 25 -12.35 -11.87 -14.43
N ASN A 26 -13.69 -11.88 -14.34
CA ASN A 26 -14.59 -11.33 -15.35
C ASN A 26 -14.25 -11.78 -16.79
N GLY A 27 -14.00 -13.09 -16.98
CA GLY A 27 -13.67 -13.68 -18.27
C GLY A 27 -12.25 -13.44 -18.79
N ARG A 28 -11.39 -12.75 -18.02
CA ARG A 28 -9.98 -12.50 -18.36
C ARG A 28 -9.05 -13.33 -17.49
N THR A 29 -8.04 -13.93 -18.11
CA THR A 29 -7.17 -14.91 -17.46
C THR A 29 -5.82 -14.31 -17.08
N TYR A 30 -5.42 -14.52 -15.84
CA TYR A 30 -4.17 -14.07 -15.24
C TYR A 30 -3.35 -15.29 -14.80
N THR A 31 -2.04 -15.22 -14.96
CA THR A 31 -1.13 -16.32 -14.59
C THR A 31 -0.02 -15.77 -13.69
N TYR A 32 0.13 -16.36 -12.51
CA TYR A 32 1.27 -16.14 -11.61
C TYR A 32 2.29 -17.24 -11.91
N GLU A 33 3.39 -16.86 -12.54
CA GLU A 33 4.37 -17.82 -13.06
C GLU A 33 5.34 -18.28 -11.98
N GLU A 34 5.94 -17.33 -11.26
CA GLU A 34 6.90 -17.61 -10.19
C GLU A 34 7.20 -16.39 -9.31
N LEU A 35 7.67 -16.63 -8.08
CA LEU A 35 8.47 -15.64 -7.37
C LEU A 35 9.85 -15.57 -8.05
N ALA A 36 10.19 -14.41 -8.59
CA ALA A 36 11.37 -14.17 -9.42
C ALA A 36 12.48 -13.43 -8.67
N GLY A 37 12.17 -12.75 -7.57
CA GLY A 37 13.16 -12.00 -6.82
C GLY A 37 12.85 -11.78 -5.35
N TYR A 38 13.94 -11.58 -4.60
CA TYR A 38 13.94 -11.20 -3.20
C TYR A 38 15.12 -10.25 -2.94
N GLY A 39 14.89 -9.22 -2.11
CA GLY A 39 15.90 -8.25 -1.70
C GLY A 39 15.55 -7.64 -0.36
N THR A 40 16.52 -7.02 0.30
CA THR A 40 16.28 -6.30 1.55
C THR A 40 17.12 -5.05 1.68
N VAL A 41 16.70 -4.14 2.56
CA VAL A 41 17.48 -2.99 3.06
C VAL A 41 17.54 -3.08 4.59
N PRO A 42 18.72 -2.91 5.22
CA PRO A 42 18.87 -3.03 6.66
C PRO A 42 17.93 -2.12 7.46
N SER A 43 17.46 -2.61 8.62
CA SER A 43 16.52 -1.89 9.50
C SER A 43 17.06 -0.55 10.04
N ASN A 44 18.39 -0.39 10.10
CA ASN A 44 19.06 0.83 10.55
C ASN A 44 19.74 1.60 9.40
N ALA A 45 19.42 1.28 8.15
CA ALA A 45 19.84 2.10 7.02
C ALA A 45 19.31 3.53 7.19
N ARG A 46 20.04 4.52 6.69
CA ARG A 46 19.69 5.94 6.88
C ARG A 46 19.59 6.69 5.57
N ASP A 47 18.70 7.68 5.57
CA ASP A 47 18.58 8.63 4.48
C ASP A 47 19.70 9.68 4.54
N GLU A 48 19.71 10.60 3.58
CA GLU A 48 20.73 11.65 3.48
C GLU A 48 20.66 12.70 4.61
N PHE A 49 19.56 12.74 5.37
CA PHE A 49 19.39 13.59 6.54
C PHE A 49 19.79 12.90 7.84
N GLY A 50 20.07 11.59 7.81
CA GLY A 50 20.49 10.80 8.96
C GLY A 50 19.34 10.17 9.74
N ASP A 51 18.12 10.21 9.20
CA ASP A 51 16.96 9.48 9.75
C ASP A 51 16.97 8.03 9.27
N THR A 52 16.46 7.11 10.09
CA THR A 52 16.27 5.69 9.72
C THR A 52 15.36 5.60 8.49
N LEU A 53 15.67 4.69 7.57
CA LEU A 53 14.90 4.44 6.36
C LEU A 53 13.78 3.42 6.59
N ASN A 54 12.60 3.78 6.10
CA ASN A 54 11.51 2.90 5.73
C ASN A 54 10.95 3.41 4.38
N PHE A 55 10.45 2.51 3.54
CA PHE A 55 9.96 2.86 2.20
C PHE A 55 8.94 1.85 1.66
N GLY A 56 8.29 1.11 2.57
CA GLY A 56 7.41 -0.02 2.22
C GLY A 56 5.92 0.31 2.06
N SER A 57 5.48 1.45 2.59
CA SER A 57 4.05 1.85 2.68
C SER A 57 3.45 2.20 1.32
N ALA A 58 4.28 2.55 0.33
CA ALA A 58 3.90 2.55 -1.08
C ALA A 58 5.12 2.58 -1.98
N LEU A 59 4.97 2.14 -3.24
CA LEU A 59 6.06 2.22 -4.22
C LEU A 59 5.57 2.61 -5.62
N ALA A 60 6.45 3.30 -6.35
CA ALA A 60 6.32 3.53 -7.78
C ALA A 60 7.64 3.24 -8.51
N LEU A 61 7.56 2.60 -9.67
CA LEU A 61 8.72 2.37 -10.52
C LEU A 61 8.75 3.42 -11.63
N ASP A 62 9.88 4.13 -11.77
CA ASP A 62 10.09 5.04 -12.90
C ASP A 62 10.34 4.22 -14.17
N ARG A 63 9.26 4.06 -14.93
CA ARG A 63 9.25 3.24 -16.16
C ARG A 63 10.16 3.81 -17.23
N SER A 64 10.37 5.12 -17.26
CA SER A 64 11.28 5.75 -18.24
C SER A 64 12.74 5.32 -18.02
N GLN A 65 13.06 4.90 -16.79
CA GLN A 65 14.39 4.45 -16.38
C GLN A 65 14.49 2.92 -16.27
N TRP A 66 13.40 2.18 -16.45
CA TRP A 66 13.43 0.72 -16.42
C TRP A 66 14.08 0.16 -17.68
N LYS A 67 15.10 -0.69 -17.49
CA LYS A 67 15.88 -1.23 -18.59
C LYS A 67 16.29 -2.67 -18.33
N LYS A 68 16.05 -3.52 -19.33
CA LYS A 68 16.66 -4.85 -19.43
C LYS A 68 18.07 -4.75 -19.99
N LEU A 69 19.03 -5.34 -19.30
CA LEU A 69 20.44 -5.38 -19.66
C LEU A 69 20.74 -6.63 -20.51
N SER A 70 21.85 -6.60 -21.26
CA SER A 70 22.21 -7.66 -22.20
C SER A 70 22.53 -9.01 -21.54
N ASN A 71 22.85 -8.99 -20.25
CA ASN A 71 23.08 -10.19 -19.41
C ASN A 71 21.77 -10.76 -18.83
N GLY A 72 20.61 -10.16 -19.12
CA GLY A 72 19.31 -10.59 -18.61
C GLY A 72 18.91 -10.00 -17.25
N SER A 73 19.76 -9.18 -16.61
CA SER A 73 19.37 -8.41 -15.43
C SER A 73 18.63 -7.14 -15.82
N TYR A 74 18.07 -6.44 -14.84
CA TYR A 74 17.29 -5.22 -15.01
C TYR A 74 17.81 -4.13 -14.08
N THR A 75 17.65 -2.88 -14.49
CA THR A 75 17.92 -1.71 -13.66
C THR A 75 16.85 -0.67 -13.85
N GLY A 76 16.64 0.19 -12.85
CA GLY A 76 15.68 1.28 -12.89
C GLY A 76 15.74 2.11 -11.62
N ILE A 77 14.82 3.07 -11.52
CA ILE A 77 14.63 3.88 -10.31
C ILE A 77 13.32 3.45 -9.64
N LEU A 78 13.43 3.07 -8.37
CA LEU A 78 12.29 2.83 -7.50
C LEU A 78 12.10 4.03 -6.59
N TRP A 79 10.87 4.52 -6.51
CA TRP A 79 10.42 5.48 -5.52
C TRP A 79 9.65 4.70 -4.46
N GLY A 80 9.97 4.90 -3.18
CA GLY A 80 9.24 4.29 -2.07
C GLY A 80 9.09 5.31 -0.95
N LEU A 81 7.98 5.26 -0.23
CA LEU A 81 7.71 6.15 0.88
C LEU A 81 7.38 5.35 2.15
N PRO A 82 7.71 5.89 3.33
CA PRO A 82 7.20 5.39 4.59
C PRO A 82 5.83 6.01 4.92
N ASP A 83 5.24 5.49 5.97
CA ASP A 83 4.11 6.05 6.69
C ASP A 83 4.51 7.35 7.43
N ARG A 84 3.83 7.65 8.52
CA ARG A 84 4.10 8.79 9.41
C ARG A 84 5.41 8.76 10.22
N GLY A 85 6.31 7.79 10.01
CA GLY A 85 7.54 7.68 10.80
C GLY A 85 7.40 6.69 11.96
N TRP A 86 8.49 6.45 12.71
CA TRP A 86 8.47 5.56 13.88
C TRP A 86 7.37 5.97 14.85
N ASN A 87 6.38 5.09 14.99
CA ASN A 87 5.11 5.35 15.66
C ASN A 87 4.68 4.24 16.63
N THR A 88 5.48 3.19 16.80
CA THR A 88 5.13 1.99 17.59
C THR A 88 4.96 2.30 19.08
N GLN A 89 5.45 3.45 19.57
CA GLN A 89 5.24 3.97 20.93
C GLN A 89 4.49 5.31 20.93
N GLY A 90 4.04 5.79 19.78
CA GLY A 90 3.39 7.09 19.60
C GLY A 90 4.07 7.92 18.50
N THR A 91 3.32 8.89 17.97
CA THR A 91 3.77 9.66 16.79
C THR A 91 4.85 10.69 17.14
N LEU A 92 5.67 11.05 16.17
CA LEU A 92 6.73 12.04 16.32
C LEU A 92 6.63 13.10 15.22
N ASN A 93 7.31 14.23 15.39
CA ASN A 93 7.39 15.28 14.38
C ASN A 93 8.32 14.93 13.20
N PHE A 94 8.27 13.68 12.75
CA PHE A 94 8.88 13.20 11.52
C PHE A 94 8.36 14.03 10.36
N GLN A 95 9.25 14.44 9.45
CA GLN A 95 8.82 15.09 8.21
C GLN A 95 8.55 14.02 7.15
N PRO A 96 7.31 13.84 6.68
CA PRO A 96 6.97 12.87 5.64
C PRO A 96 7.76 13.13 4.35
N ARG A 97 8.06 12.07 3.60
CA ARG A 97 9.02 12.12 2.49
C ARG A 97 8.86 10.93 1.55
N VAL A 98 9.48 11.02 0.38
CA VAL A 98 9.68 9.88 -0.53
C VAL A 98 11.17 9.68 -0.79
N HIS A 99 11.59 8.42 -0.87
CA HIS A 99 12.95 7.99 -1.13
C HIS A 99 13.08 7.45 -2.56
N LYS A 100 14.25 7.63 -3.16
CA LYS A 100 14.59 7.03 -4.45
C LYS A 100 15.76 6.08 -4.31
N PHE A 101 15.69 4.98 -5.04
CA PHE A 101 16.71 3.95 -5.11
C PHE A 101 17.02 3.63 -6.56
N ASP A 102 18.30 3.58 -6.91
CA ASP A 102 18.71 2.82 -8.08
C ASP A 102 18.61 1.33 -7.72
N ILE A 103 17.91 0.55 -8.54
CA ILE A 103 17.75 -0.89 -8.34
C ILE A 103 18.52 -1.69 -9.40
N LEU A 104 19.05 -2.84 -8.98
CA LEU A 104 19.60 -3.87 -9.85
C LEU A 104 18.93 -5.20 -9.52
N PHE A 105 18.17 -5.74 -10.47
CA PHE A 105 17.45 -7.01 -10.34
C PHE A 105 18.01 -8.05 -11.30
N THR A 106 18.50 -9.17 -10.78
CA THR A 106 19.05 -10.28 -11.58
C THR A 106 18.24 -11.56 -11.32
N PRO A 107 17.14 -11.81 -12.07
CA PRO A 107 16.33 -13.00 -11.85
C PRO A 107 17.14 -14.29 -11.98
N ASN A 108 16.83 -15.27 -11.12
CA ASN A 108 17.44 -16.60 -11.15
C ASN A 108 16.35 -17.66 -11.38
N PRO A 109 15.94 -17.91 -12.63
CA PRO A 109 14.86 -18.85 -12.94
C PRO A 109 15.23 -20.32 -12.65
N LYS A 110 16.49 -20.60 -12.29
CA LYS A 110 16.97 -21.94 -11.90
C LYS A 110 16.93 -22.17 -10.40
N ALA A 111 16.54 -21.19 -9.59
CA ALA A 111 16.44 -21.31 -8.15
C ALA A 111 15.37 -22.36 -7.77
N THR A 112 15.73 -23.29 -6.91
CA THR A 112 14.81 -24.29 -6.33
C THR A 112 14.93 -24.27 -4.81
N VAL A 113 14.08 -25.02 -4.11
CA VAL A 113 14.15 -25.14 -2.65
C VAL A 113 15.48 -25.81 -2.22
N GLU A 114 15.97 -26.78 -2.99
CA GLU A 114 17.23 -27.48 -2.72
C GLU A 114 18.47 -26.68 -3.10
N ASN A 115 18.32 -25.69 -3.99
CA ASN A 115 19.40 -24.79 -4.42
C ASN A 115 18.85 -23.36 -4.54
N PRO A 116 18.67 -22.67 -3.40
CA PRO A 116 18.06 -21.35 -3.36
C PRO A 116 18.96 -20.29 -4.01
N SER A 117 18.34 -19.24 -4.53
CA SER A 117 19.02 -18.03 -4.95
C SER A 117 19.45 -17.22 -3.73
N ALA A 118 20.60 -16.56 -3.82
CA ALA A 118 20.87 -15.41 -2.97
C ALA A 118 19.90 -14.25 -3.28
N LYS A 119 19.85 -13.25 -2.39
CA LYS A 119 19.18 -11.96 -2.65
C LYS A 119 19.63 -11.42 -4.01
N ASN A 120 18.67 -11.19 -4.90
CA ASN A 120 18.93 -10.89 -6.30
C ASN A 120 18.27 -9.58 -6.77
N LEU A 121 17.62 -8.88 -5.85
CA LEU A 121 17.22 -7.49 -5.97
C LEU A 121 18.09 -6.66 -5.02
N ILE A 122 18.84 -5.72 -5.58
CA ILE A 122 19.77 -4.86 -4.85
C ILE A 122 19.30 -3.41 -4.94
N PHE A 123 19.30 -2.72 -3.81
CA PHE A 123 18.94 -1.32 -3.68
C PHE A 123 20.19 -0.47 -3.45
N THR A 124 20.29 0.66 -4.16
CA THR A 124 21.29 1.70 -3.90
C THR A 124 20.54 3.00 -3.64
N TYR A 125 20.57 3.47 -2.40
CA TYR A 125 19.90 4.72 -2.01
C TYR A 125 20.45 5.91 -2.83
N LYS A 126 19.55 6.78 -3.28
CA LYS A 126 19.86 7.88 -4.20
C LYS A 126 19.60 9.25 -3.59
N GLU A 127 18.35 9.53 -3.22
CA GLU A 127 17.91 10.84 -2.75
C GLU A 127 16.57 10.76 -2.01
N THR A 128 16.22 11.82 -1.28
CA THR A 128 14.96 11.98 -0.58
C THR A 128 14.29 13.30 -0.95
N ILE A 129 12.97 13.29 -1.13
CA ILE A 129 12.14 14.49 -1.29
C ILE A 129 11.21 14.60 -0.08
N ARG A 130 11.43 15.61 0.76
CA ARG A 130 10.61 15.88 1.95
C ARG A 130 9.38 16.70 1.61
N PHE A 131 8.28 16.48 2.31
CA PHE A 131 7.00 17.12 2.04
C PHE A 131 6.84 18.44 2.82
N TYR A 132 6.27 19.43 2.12
CA TYR A 132 5.98 20.76 2.63
C TYR A 132 4.55 21.15 2.24
N GLY A 133 3.88 21.89 3.13
CA GLY A 133 2.57 22.47 2.87
C GLY A 133 2.59 23.57 1.79
N PRO A 134 1.41 24.10 1.43
CA PRO A 134 1.27 25.10 0.37
C PRO A 134 2.02 26.42 0.62
N ASP A 135 2.40 26.71 1.87
CA ASP A 135 3.18 27.88 2.29
C ASP A 135 4.70 27.61 2.40
N GLY A 136 5.14 26.35 2.22
CA GLY A 136 6.53 25.94 2.40
C GLY A 136 6.88 25.50 3.83
N THR A 137 5.91 25.42 4.74
CA THR A 137 6.09 24.87 6.09
C THR A 137 6.20 23.33 6.00
N PRO A 138 7.15 22.67 6.70
CA PRO A 138 7.22 21.21 6.72
C PRO A 138 5.90 20.54 7.13
N CYS A 139 5.54 19.45 6.45
CA CYS A 139 4.51 18.53 6.97
C CYS A 139 5.05 17.77 8.21
N THR A 140 4.18 17.04 8.89
CA THR A 140 4.53 16.25 10.09
C THR A 140 3.89 14.87 10.05
N GLY A 141 4.50 13.88 10.69
CA GLY A 141 3.92 12.56 10.97
C GLY A 141 3.18 12.46 12.30
N LEU A 142 3.02 13.59 13.00
CA LEU A 142 2.21 13.66 14.20
C LEU A 142 0.73 13.40 13.89
N ASP A 143 0.02 12.80 14.85
CA ASP A 143 -1.42 12.64 14.76
C ASP A 143 -2.15 13.97 14.64
N GLY A 144 -3.25 13.97 13.89
CA GLY A 144 -4.08 15.14 13.69
C GLY A 144 -4.78 15.58 14.97
N ASP A 145 -5.00 16.89 15.12
CA ASP A 145 -5.79 17.44 16.19
C ASP A 145 -7.24 16.91 16.10
N THR A 146 -7.88 16.73 17.26
CA THR A 146 -9.29 16.31 17.33
C THR A 146 -10.25 17.36 16.78
N THR A 147 -9.81 18.61 16.69
CA THR A 147 -10.60 19.72 16.12
C THR A 147 -9.66 20.74 15.47
N GLY A 148 -10.18 21.48 14.49
CA GLY A 148 -9.44 22.54 13.81
C GLY A 148 -8.94 22.14 12.43
N HIS A 149 -8.39 23.12 11.72
CA HIS A 149 -7.85 22.96 10.38
C HIS A 149 -6.86 24.08 10.06
N LEU A 150 -6.11 23.91 8.97
CA LEU A 150 -5.37 24.97 8.30
C LEU A 150 -6.06 25.32 6.97
N SER A 151 -6.17 26.62 6.66
CA SER A 151 -6.77 27.09 5.42
C SER A 151 -5.73 27.78 4.54
N TYR A 152 -5.69 27.39 3.27
CA TYR A 152 -4.81 27.97 2.26
C TYR A 152 -5.61 28.39 1.02
N PRO A 153 -5.27 29.52 0.36
CA PRO A 153 -5.96 29.92 -0.86
C PRO A 153 -5.91 28.82 -1.94
N GLY A 154 -7.07 28.40 -2.43
CA GLY A 154 -7.18 27.37 -3.47
C GLY A 154 -7.13 25.92 -2.97
N PHE A 155 -7.08 25.70 -1.66
CA PHE A 155 -7.14 24.38 -1.04
C PHE A 155 -8.44 24.20 -0.26
N PRO A 156 -8.94 22.96 -0.11
CA PRO A 156 -9.86 22.65 0.98
C PRO A 156 -9.20 22.91 2.34
N ASP A 157 -9.99 22.98 3.40
CA ASP A 157 -9.44 22.94 4.75
C ASP A 157 -8.64 21.64 4.93
N LEU A 158 -7.42 21.79 5.42
CA LEU A 158 -6.47 20.70 5.63
C LEU A 158 -6.41 20.33 7.11
N PRO A 159 -6.17 19.05 7.43
CA PRO A 159 -5.86 18.62 8.79
C PRO A 159 -4.72 19.44 9.41
N VAL A 160 -4.71 19.51 10.74
CA VAL A 160 -3.69 20.22 11.51
C VAL A 160 -3.25 19.36 12.67
N ALA A 161 -1.95 19.34 12.96
CA ALA A 161 -1.39 18.80 14.19
C ALA A 161 -0.68 19.94 14.94
N THR A 162 -0.99 20.08 16.22
CA THR A 162 -0.36 21.06 17.12
C THR A 162 0.63 20.36 18.05
N TYR A 163 1.86 20.87 18.10
CA TYR A 163 2.91 20.31 18.97
C TYR A 163 3.65 21.40 19.74
N THR A 164 4.30 21.00 20.83
CA THR A 164 5.15 21.84 21.66
C THR A 164 6.62 21.46 21.45
N GLY A 165 7.55 22.32 21.86
CA GLY A 165 8.96 21.98 21.79
C GLY A 165 9.48 21.85 20.35
N ASP A 166 10.34 20.87 20.12
CA ASP A 166 10.77 20.45 18.78
C ASP A 166 9.85 19.39 18.15
N GLY A 167 8.88 18.86 18.92
CA GLY A 167 8.01 17.76 18.52
C GLY A 167 8.68 16.38 18.61
N PHE A 168 9.78 16.28 19.36
CA PHE A 168 10.49 15.04 19.75
C PHE A 168 10.72 14.97 21.27
N GLY A 169 9.98 15.76 22.05
CA GLY A 169 10.12 15.87 23.51
C GLY A 169 11.20 16.86 23.97
N GLY A 170 11.90 17.52 23.05
CA GLY A 170 12.95 18.50 23.34
C GLY A 170 12.46 19.96 23.36
N PRO A 171 13.31 20.91 23.80
CA PRO A 171 12.96 22.33 23.83
C PRO A 171 12.85 22.92 22.41
N GLY A 172 11.83 23.76 22.20
CA GLY A 172 11.58 24.42 20.93
C GLY A 172 10.31 25.26 20.97
N PRO A 173 10.02 26.00 19.89
CA PRO A 173 8.89 26.93 19.86
C PRO A 173 7.52 26.25 19.75
N GLY A 174 7.47 24.94 19.49
CA GLY A 174 6.25 24.25 19.05
C GLY A 174 5.81 24.71 17.65
N GLY A 175 4.61 24.31 17.25
CA GLY A 175 4.05 24.73 15.98
C GLY A 175 2.74 24.06 15.62
N LYS A 176 2.26 24.42 14.43
CA LYS A 176 1.14 23.78 13.74
C LYS A 176 1.60 23.37 12.36
N ARG A 177 1.36 22.11 11.99
CA ARG A 177 1.76 21.54 10.69
C ARG A 177 0.62 20.71 10.12
N ILE A 178 0.68 20.46 8.82
CA ILE A 178 -0.22 19.52 8.16
C ILE A 178 0.29 18.11 8.50
N PRO A 179 -0.49 17.28 9.21
CA PRO A 179 -0.16 15.89 9.43
C PRO A 179 -0.37 15.10 8.14
N VAL A 180 0.59 14.24 7.79
CA VAL A 180 0.49 13.35 6.63
C VAL A 180 1.03 11.98 7.03
N ASP A 181 0.17 10.99 6.84
CA ASP A 181 0.50 9.59 6.96
C ASP A 181 0.39 8.97 5.57
N SER A 182 1.52 8.89 4.88
CA SER A 182 1.53 8.61 3.44
C SER A 182 1.49 7.13 3.14
N GLU A 183 0.57 6.72 2.28
CA GLU A 183 0.26 5.29 2.05
C GLU A 183 0.11 4.93 0.56
N GLY A 184 0.43 5.86 -0.35
CA GLY A 184 0.23 5.63 -1.78
C GLY A 184 1.00 6.64 -2.60
N ILE A 185 1.53 6.23 -3.76
CA ILE A 185 2.27 7.14 -4.65
C ILE A 185 1.97 6.92 -6.13
N VAL A 186 1.77 8.03 -6.85
CA VAL A 186 1.72 8.04 -8.32
C VAL A 186 2.62 9.15 -8.85
N LEU A 187 3.50 8.80 -9.78
CA LEU A 187 4.38 9.75 -10.47
C LEU A 187 3.68 10.35 -11.71
N ASN A 188 3.83 11.65 -11.93
CA ASN A 188 3.38 12.33 -13.16
C ASN A 188 4.58 12.67 -14.06
N ASP A 189 4.32 12.80 -15.36
CA ASP A 189 5.36 13.12 -16.37
C ASP A 189 6.01 14.51 -16.17
N ASP A 190 5.30 15.44 -15.52
CA ASP A 190 5.82 16.78 -15.20
C ASP A 190 6.74 16.80 -13.96
N GLY A 191 7.01 15.65 -13.36
CA GLY A 191 7.82 15.49 -12.16
C GLY A 191 7.08 15.75 -10.85
N SER A 192 5.81 16.17 -10.91
CA SER A 192 4.93 16.16 -9.74
C SER A 192 4.50 14.73 -9.40
N PHE A 193 3.98 14.52 -8.20
CA PHE A 193 3.49 13.21 -7.78
C PHE A 193 2.30 13.35 -6.83
N TRP A 194 1.40 12.37 -6.88
CA TRP A 194 0.26 12.24 -5.98
C TRP A 194 0.59 11.31 -4.83
N ILE A 195 0.08 11.66 -3.65
CA ILE A 195 0.23 10.91 -2.39
C ILE A 195 -1.14 10.74 -1.77
N SER A 196 -1.48 9.54 -1.31
CA SER A 196 -2.65 9.33 -0.44
C SER A 196 -2.25 9.48 1.02
N ASP A 197 -3.22 9.89 1.83
CA ASP A 197 -3.03 10.17 3.24
C ASP A 197 -4.03 9.37 4.08
N GLU A 198 -3.54 8.70 5.12
CA GLU A 198 -4.36 7.94 6.03
C GLU A 198 -5.16 8.86 6.96
N TYR A 199 -4.54 9.94 7.44
CA TYR A 199 -5.15 10.84 8.41
C TYR A 199 -6.33 11.62 7.84
N GLY A 200 -6.17 12.27 6.69
CA GLY A 200 -7.19 13.14 6.11
C GLY A 200 -8.59 12.51 5.98
N PRO A 201 -8.78 11.29 5.46
CA PRO A 201 -7.96 10.65 4.46
C PRO A 201 -8.06 11.44 3.15
N TYR A 202 -6.98 12.08 2.72
CA TYR A 202 -6.98 13.00 1.58
C TYR A 202 -6.08 12.47 0.47
N VAL A 203 -6.06 13.15 -0.68
CA VAL A 203 -5.02 12.94 -1.70
C VAL A 203 -4.32 14.27 -1.97
N TYR A 204 -3.00 14.30 -1.86
CA TYR A 204 -2.18 15.48 -2.07
C TYR A 204 -1.36 15.35 -3.34
N ARG A 205 -1.20 16.44 -4.10
CA ARG A 205 -0.21 16.53 -5.17
C ARG A 205 0.94 17.40 -4.72
N PHE A 206 2.16 16.90 -4.85
CA PHE A 206 3.39 17.63 -4.59
C PHE A 206 4.12 17.92 -5.89
N ASP A 207 4.76 19.08 -5.99
CA ASP A 207 5.72 19.34 -7.07
C ASP A 207 7.02 18.54 -6.88
N ALA A 208 7.93 18.61 -7.85
CA ALA A 208 9.20 17.88 -7.81
C ALA A 208 10.12 18.26 -6.63
N SER A 209 9.86 19.37 -5.94
CA SER A 209 10.59 19.79 -4.73
C SER A 209 9.93 19.34 -3.42
N GLY A 210 8.76 18.70 -3.50
CA GLY A 210 8.00 18.26 -2.34
C GLY A 210 7.05 19.32 -1.77
N ARG A 211 6.76 20.41 -2.49
CA ARG A 211 5.75 21.40 -2.05
C ARG A 211 4.35 20.99 -2.50
N MET A 212 3.39 20.99 -1.60
CA MET A 212 1.99 20.69 -1.90
C MET A 212 1.40 21.76 -2.82
N ILE A 213 0.86 21.33 -3.96
CA ILE A 213 0.29 22.20 -5.01
C ILE A 213 -1.18 21.91 -5.28
N THR A 214 -1.73 20.80 -4.81
CA THR A 214 -3.16 20.44 -4.93
C THR A 214 -3.56 19.50 -3.80
N ALA A 215 -4.80 19.58 -3.32
CA ALA A 215 -5.37 18.61 -2.39
C ALA A 215 -6.79 18.22 -2.81
N ILE A 216 -7.13 16.94 -2.67
CA ILE A 216 -8.45 16.38 -2.91
C ILE A 216 -9.01 15.95 -1.55
N ARG A 217 -10.10 16.59 -1.16
CA ARG A 217 -10.91 16.18 -0.02
C ARG A 217 -11.98 15.18 -0.49
N PRO A 218 -12.17 14.04 0.20
CA PRO A 218 -13.18 13.07 -0.18
C PRO A 218 -14.61 13.53 0.19
N PRO A 219 -15.64 12.79 -0.25
CA PRO A 219 -17.01 12.98 0.22
C PRO A 219 -17.14 12.87 1.74
N ASN A 220 -18.14 13.58 2.29
CA ASN A 220 -18.33 13.70 3.74
C ASN A 220 -18.60 12.36 4.45
N ALA A 221 -19.09 11.34 3.75
CA ALA A 221 -19.27 9.99 4.31
C ALA A 221 -17.95 9.33 4.77
N ILE A 222 -16.80 9.80 4.27
CA ILE A 222 -15.46 9.28 4.59
C ILE A 222 -14.73 10.15 5.61
N ILE A 223 -15.16 11.40 5.79
CA ILE A 223 -14.54 12.33 6.73
C ILE A 223 -14.82 11.87 8.17
N PRO A 224 -13.78 11.63 8.98
CA PRO A 224 -13.94 11.16 10.35
C PRO A 224 -14.55 12.24 11.23
N MET A 225 -15.58 11.85 11.98
CA MET A 225 -16.30 12.74 12.90
C MET A 225 -16.09 12.29 14.35
N ARG A 226 -15.96 13.25 15.26
CA ARG A 226 -15.95 13.01 16.71
C ARG A 226 -16.67 14.16 17.41
N ASN A 227 -17.54 13.86 18.37
CA ASN A 227 -18.31 14.87 19.11
C ASN A 227 -19.05 15.92 18.24
N GLY A 228 -19.51 15.51 17.04
CA GLY A 228 -20.24 16.38 16.12
C GLY A 228 -19.37 17.32 15.27
N THR A 229 -18.05 17.22 15.35
CA THR A 229 -17.08 17.96 14.52
C THR A 229 -16.20 17.01 13.73
N GLU A 230 -15.59 17.52 12.66
CA GLU A 230 -14.52 16.80 11.97
C GLU A 230 -13.34 16.61 12.92
N SER A 231 -12.72 15.44 12.87
CA SER A 231 -11.61 15.07 13.74
C SER A 231 -10.67 14.14 13.00
N PHE A 232 -9.52 14.65 12.58
CA PHE A 232 -8.53 13.87 11.82
C PHE A 232 -7.56 13.07 12.70
N SER A 233 -7.69 13.15 14.02
CA SER A 233 -6.97 12.23 14.92
C SER A 233 -7.30 10.76 14.61
N ALA A 234 -6.25 9.97 14.46
CA ALA A 234 -6.26 8.51 14.37
C ALA A 234 -6.17 7.83 15.75
N ASP A 235 -6.37 8.58 16.84
CA ASP A 235 -6.20 8.08 18.23
C ASP A 235 -4.80 7.51 18.46
N SER A 236 -3.79 8.20 17.92
CA SER A 236 -2.39 7.78 17.91
C SER A 236 -1.49 8.90 18.49
N PRO A 237 -1.62 9.22 19.79
CA PRO A 237 -0.99 10.39 20.39
C PRO A 237 0.53 10.45 20.20
N ALA A 238 1.08 11.65 20.37
CA ALA A 238 2.52 11.87 20.25
C ALA A 238 3.30 11.15 21.37
N TYR A 239 4.49 10.65 21.03
CA TYR A 239 5.44 10.11 22.01
C TYR A 239 6.37 11.23 22.52
N TYR A 240 6.23 11.61 23.79
CA TYR A 240 7.24 12.39 24.51
C TYR A 240 7.59 11.68 25.81
N GLU A 241 8.89 11.48 26.07
CA GLU A 241 9.34 10.76 27.26
C GLU A 241 8.77 11.39 28.55
N GLY A 242 7.99 10.62 29.30
CA GLY A 242 7.37 11.06 30.55
C GLY A 242 6.09 11.92 30.39
N ASP A 243 5.58 12.08 29.18
CA ASP A 243 4.29 12.71 28.90
C ASP A 243 3.25 11.65 28.50
N ASP A 244 2.01 11.82 28.98
CA ASP A 244 0.85 11.06 28.54
C ASP A 244 -0.13 12.09 27.97
N ALA A 245 -0.22 12.15 26.64
CA ALA A 245 -1.11 13.08 25.94
C ALA A 245 -2.60 12.84 26.31
N GLY A 246 -2.90 11.73 27.00
CA GLY A 246 -4.23 11.33 27.39
C GLY A 246 -5.02 10.73 26.23
N PRO A 247 -6.07 9.96 26.52
CA PRO A 247 -6.85 9.30 25.49
C PRO A 247 -7.72 10.30 24.73
N VAL A 248 -7.95 10.03 23.44
CA VAL A 248 -8.99 10.72 22.69
C VAL A 248 -10.36 10.19 23.12
N ILE A 249 -11.31 11.09 23.44
CA ILE A 249 -12.63 10.72 23.96
C ILE A 249 -13.77 11.30 23.10
N PRO A 250 -14.67 10.46 22.55
CA PRO A 250 -14.56 8.99 22.48
C PRO A 250 -13.41 8.54 21.56
N SER A 251 -12.85 7.35 21.80
CA SER A 251 -11.83 6.76 20.92
C SER A 251 -12.39 6.56 19.51
N ASP A 252 -13.58 5.96 19.39
CA ASP A 252 -14.23 5.77 18.10
C ASP A 252 -15.19 6.91 17.71
N GLY A 253 -15.13 7.31 16.44
CA GLY A 253 -16.10 8.22 15.81
C GLY A 253 -17.34 7.48 15.26
N PRO A 254 -18.51 8.13 15.15
CA PRO A 254 -19.71 7.47 14.63
C PRO A 254 -19.71 7.32 13.09
N THR A 255 -18.94 8.13 12.36
CA THR A 255 -18.95 8.16 10.89
C THR A 255 -17.56 8.47 10.33
N GLY A 256 -17.35 8.13 9.06
CA GLY A 256 -16.11 8.37 8.33
C GLY A 256 -15.16 7.18 8.40
N ARG A 257 -13.92 7.37 7.96
CA ARG A 257 -12.86 6.37 8.15
C ARG A 257 -12.73 6.00 9.63
N ASN A 258 -12.32 4.77 9.90
CA ASN A 258 -11.92 4.39 11.24
C ASN A 258 -10.57 5.06 11.59
N ASN A 259 -10.21 5.05 12.88
CA ASN A 259 -8.86 5.35 13.35
C ASN A 259 -7.88 4.43 12.62
N ASN A 260 -6.81 4.99 12.06
CA ASN A 260 -5.80 4.23 11.33
C ASN A 260 -6.37 3.31 10.23
N HIS A 261 -7.38 3.80 9.49
CA HIS A 261 -7.97 3.11 8.33
C HIS A 261 -8.33 4.07 7.20
N GLY A 262 -7.38 4.89 6.81
CA GLY A 262 -7.54 5.91 5.79
C GLY A 262 -7.32 5.41 4.35
N PHE A 263 -6.84 6.30 3.49
CA PHE A 263 -6.61 5.98 2.08
C PHE A 263 -5.23 5.34 1.87
N GLU A 264 -5.21 4.03 1.69
CA GLU A 264 -3.98 3.27 1.40
C GLU A 264 -3.83 2.81 -0.04
N GLY A 265 -4.90 2.83 -0.84
CA GLY A 265 -4.80 2.39 -2.23
C GLY A 265 -4.82 3.57 -3.16
N LEU A 266 -3.72 3.89 -3.86
CA LEU A 266 -3.66 5.00 -4.81
C LEU A 266 -3.10 4.56 -6.17
N THR A 267 -3.86 4.83 -7.23
CA THR A 267 -3.37 4.56 -8.59
C THR A 267 -3.96 5.50 -9.63
N VAL A 268 -3.41 5.48 -10.84
CA VAL A 268 -3.97 6.18 -12.01
C VAL A 268 -4.18 5.22 -13.16
N SER A 269 -5.17 5.52 -14.02
CA SER A 269 -5.29 4.82 -15.30
C SER A 269 -4.04 5.02 -16.15
N GLY A 270 -3.74 4.05 -17.03
CA GLY A 270 -2.54 4.09 -17.88
C GLY A 270 -2.42 5.30 -18.82
N ASP A 271 -3.49 6.09 -18.97
CA ASP A 271 -3.50 7.38 -19.68
C ASP A 271 -3.31 8.61 -18.80
N GLY A 272 -3.11 8.42 -17.49
CA GLY A 272 -2.88 9.48 -16.50
C GLY A 272 -4.11 10.35 -16.19
N LYS A 273 -5.30 10.03 -16.73
CA LYS A 273 -6.47 10.92 -16.62
C LYS A 273 -7.43 10.58 -15.48
N ASN A 274 -7.36 9.36 -14.96
CA ASN A 274 -8.27 8.92 -13.91
C ASN A 274 -7.47 8.46 -12.70
N LEU A 275 -7.59 9.18 -11.60
CA LEU A 275 -7.07 8.78 -10.30
C LEU A 275 -8.11 7.91 -9.60
N TYR A 276 -7.66 6.81 -9.03
CA TYR A 276 -8.47 5.92 -8.21
C TYR A 276 -7.87 5.87 -6.81
N ILE A 277 -8.73 6.03 -5.81
CA ILE A 277 -8.33 5.98 -4.40
C ILE A 277 -9.26 5.03 -3.63
N LEU A 278 -8.68 4.12 -2.85
CA LEU A 278 -9.37 3.08 -2.11
C LEU A 278 -9.13 3.25 -0.61
N LEU A 279 -10.21 3.25 0.16
CA LEU A 279 -10.14 3.27 1.62
C LEU A 279 -9.70 1.88 2.14
N GLN A 280 -8.89 1.84 3.20
CA GLN A 280 -8.34 0.58 3.74
C GLN A 280 -9.44 -0.44 4.09
N ALA A 281 -10.50 0.02 4.75
CA ALA A 281 -11.65 -0.80 5.14
C ALA A 281 -12.96 0.02 5.12
N ALA A 282 -14.09 -0.59 5.48
CA ALA A 282 -15.37 0.10 5.54
C ALA A 282 -15.36 1.28 6.52
N THR A 283 -16.19 2.29 6.26
CA THR A 283 -16.38 3.41 7.21
C THR A 283 -17.13 2.95 8.47
N ASN A 284 -17.05 3.72 9.56
CA ASN A 284 -17.60 3.33 10.86
C ASN A 284 -19.12 3.05 10.80
N GLN A 285 -19.86 3.89 10.09
CA GLN A 285 -21.31 3.73 9.88
C GLN A 285 -21.69 2.58 8.93
N GLU A 286 -20.69 1.88 8.38
CA GLU A 286 -20.80 0.76 7.43
C GLU A 286 -20.23 -0.54 7.99
N GLY A 287 -19.90 -0.58 9.28
CA GLY A 287 -19.32 -1.75 9.95
C GLY A 287 -17.81 -1.68 10.16
N GLY A 288 -17.17 -0.53 9.93
CA GLY A 288 -15.73 -0.31 10.08
C GLY A 288 -15.15 -0.50 11.48
N LEU A 289 -15.98 -0.52 12.53
CA LEU A 289 -15.52 -0.63 13.92
C LEU A 289 -15.08 -2.05 14.33
N THR A 290 -15.33 -3.07 13.50
CA THR A 290 -14.91 -4.44 13.83
C THR A 290 -14.42 -5.21 12.62
N SER A 291 -13.37 -6.00 12.83
CA SER A 291 -12.75 -6.81 11.77
C SER A 291 -13.62 -7.92 11.19
N GLN A 292 -14.80 -8.19 11.76
CA GLN A 292 -15.77 -9.13 11.18
C GLN A 292 -16.74 -8.47 10.20
N THR A 293 -16.88 -7.14 10.27
CA THR A 293 -17.94 -6.40 9.56
C THR A 293 -17.44 -5.36 8.57
N GLU A 294 -16.16 -5.00 8.60
CA GLU A 294 -15.57 -3.91 7.80
C GLU A 294 -15.33 -4.23 6.31
N ARG A 295 -16.08 -5.20 5.77
CA ARG A 295 -15.79 -5.85 4.49
C ARG A 295 -15.96 -4.96 3.26
N TYR A 296 -16.92 -4.05 3.27
CA TYR A 296 -17.32 -3.30 2.08
C TYR A 296 -16.69 -1.91 2.09
N THR A 297 -15.53 -1.77 1.46
CA THR A 297 -14.82 -0.50 1.34
C THR A 297 -15.21 0.27 0.07
N ARG A 298 -14.84 1.55 0.00
CA ARG A 298 -15.21 2.50 -1.07
C ARG A 298 -14.00 2.83 -1.96
N LEU A 299 -14.17 2.60 -3.26
CA LEU A 299 -13.25 3.04 -4.32
C LEU A 299 -13.80 4.30 -4.97
N LEU A 300 -13.04 5.40 -4.90
CA LEU A 300 -13.41 6.67 -5.52
C LEU A 300 -12.59 6.88 -6.79
N LYS A 301 -13.22 7.49 -7.78
CA LYS A 301 -12.61 7.86 -9.05
C LYS A 301 -12.65 9.37 -9.23
N TYR A 302 -11.51 9.97 -9.52
CA TYR A 302 -11.37 11.38 -9.89
C TYR A 302 -10.88 11.51 -11.33
N ASP A 303 -11.49 12.41 -12.08
CA ASP A 303 -10.97 12.90 -13.36
C ASP A 303 -9.91 13.96 -13.08
N ILE A 304 -8.67 13.66 -13.43
CA ILE A 304 -7.48 14.49 -13.23
C ILE A 304 -6.90 14.97 -14.56
N THR A 305 -7.69 15.03 -15.63
CA THR A 305 -7.25 15.61 -16.92
C THR A 305 -6.72 17.03 -16.76
N ILE A 306 -7.25 17.77 -15.77
CA ILE A 306 -6.69 19.02 -15.27
C ILE A 306 -6.26 18.74 -13.82
N PRO A 307 -5.02 18.32 -13.56
CA PRO A 307 -4.64 17.83 -12.24
C PRO A 307 -4.61 18.91 -11.15
N SER A 308 -4.65 20.20 -11.51
CA SER A 308 -4.87 21.30 -10.56
C SER A 308 -6.34 21.51 -10.17
N ASN A 309 -7.28 20.84 -10.85
CA ASN A 309 -8.71 20.89 -10.54
C ASN A 309 -9.37 19.50 -10.72
N PRO A 310 -9.03 18.51 -9.86
CA PRO A 310 -9.60 17.17 -9.92
C PRO A 310 -11.12 17.19 -9.75
N ARG A 311 -11.81 16.32 -10.48
CA ARG A 311 -13.28 16.21 -10.41
C ARG A 311 -13.72 14.82 -9.97
N TYR A 312 -14.44 14.75 -8.85
CA TYR A 312 -15.06 13.51 -8.37
C TYR A 312 -16.02 12.97 -9.45
N ALA A 313 -15.70 11.80 -9.99
CA ALA A 313 -16.31 11.26 -11.20
C ALA A 313 -17.24 10.09 -10.90
N ARG A 314 -16.80 9.11 -10.12
CA ARG A 314 -17.55 7.88 -9.79
C ARG A 314 -17.11 7.32 -8.43
N GLU A 315 -17.91 6.41 -7.89
CA GLU A 315 -17.58 5.67 -6.67
C GLU A 315 -18.17 4.27 -6.74
N PHE A 316 -17.45 3.28 -6.20
CA PHE A 316 -17.84 1.87 -6.23
C PHE A 316 -17.58 1.21 -4.88
N VAL A 317 -18.30 0.12 -4.60
CA VAL A 317 -18.07 -0.72 -3.42
C VAL A 317 -17.18 -1.90 -3.79
N ILE A 318 -16.09 -2.08 -3.04
CA ILE A 318 -15.16 -3.21 -3.20
C ILE A 318 -15.35 -4.17 -2.01
N PRO A 319 -15.65 -5.46 -2.25
CA PRO A 319 -15.72 -6.43 -1.17
C PRO A 319 -14.32 -6.94 -0.86
N LEU A 320 -13.85 -6.66 0.36
CA LEU A 320 -12.58 -7.17 0.86
C LEU A 320 -12.62 -8.68 1.08
N PRO A 321 -11.49 -9.37 0.93
CA PRO A 321 -11.38 -10.80 1.19
C PRO A 321 -11.56 -11.11 2.68
N LEU A 322 -11.93 -12.35 2.94
CA LEU A 322 -12.14 -12.87 4.29
C LEU A 322 -11.15 -13.99 4.55
N TYR A 323 -10.60 -14.03 5.76
CA TYR A 323 -9.72 -15.09 6.21
C TYR A 323 -10.16 -15.64 7.57
N VAL A 324 -9.63 -16.83 7.90
CA VAL A 324 -9.81 -17.44 9.22
C VAL A 324 -8.55 -17.20 10.02
N ASP A 325 -8.69 -16.49 11.12
CA ASP A 325 -7.64 -16.37 12.13
C ASP A 325 -7.69 -17.64 13.02
N PRO A 326 -6.67 -18.52 12.96
CA PRO A 326 -6.66 -19.76 13.73
C PRO A 326 -6.47 -19.55 15.24
N THR A 327 -6.03 -18.36 15.65
CA THR A 327 -5.82 -18.00 17.06
C THR A 327 -7.09 -17.42 17.71
N ALA A 328 -8.03 -16.95 16.88
CA ALA A 328 -9.28 -16.38 17.33
C ALA A 328 -10.36 -17.45 17.61
N LYS A 329 -11.28 -17.14 18.53
CA LYS A 329 -12.47 -17.95 18.78
C LYS A 329 -13.33 -18.03 17.50
N PRO A 330 -14.09 -19.12 17.26
CA PRO A 330 -14.96 -19.23 16.08
C PRO A 330 -15.94 -18.07 15.90
N SER A 331 -16.43 -17.47 17.00
CA SER A 331 -17.34 -16.31 16.98
C SER A 331 -16.69 -15.00 16.53
N LYS A 332 -15.37 -14.97 16.35
CA LYS A 332 -14.58 -13.83 15.87
C LYS A 332 -14.06 -14.05 14.44
N ASN A 333 -14.54 -15.12 13.78
CA ASN A 333 -14.21 -15.47 12.42
C ASN A 333 -15.48 -15.47 11.53
N PRO A 334 -15.33 -15.28 10.21
CA PRO A 334 -14.09 -14.85 9.55
C PRO A 334 -13.75 -13.39 9.88
N LYS A 335 -12.49 -13.01 9.70
CA LYS A 335 -12.03 -11.62 9.71
C LYS A 335 -11.87 -11.11 8.29
N VAL A 336 -11.96 -9.79 8.12
CA VAL A 336 -11.64 -9.08 6.89
C VAL A 336 -10.13 -8.90 6.81
N ALA A 337 -9.55 -9.21 5.66
CA ALA A 337 -8.19 -8.79 5.33
C ALA A 337 -8.29 -7.40 4.70
N ALA A 338 -7.83 -6.38 5.43
CA ALA A 338 -7.84 -4.99 4.98
C ALA A 338 -6.94 -4.81 3.75
N GLN A 339 -7.26 -3.84 2.90
CA GLN A 339 -6.44 -3.56 1.72
C GLN A 339 -5.29 -2.62 2.09
N SER A 340 -4.11 -2.83 1.52
CA SER A 340 -2.93 -1.99 1.77
C SER A 340 -2.26 -1.43 0.52
N GLU A 341 -2.78 -1.70 -0.68
CA GLU A 341 -2.35 -1.04 -1.91
C GLU A 341 -3.30 -1.34 -3.07
N LEU A 342 -3.37 -0.42 -4.03
CA LEU A 342 -4.13 -0.53 -5.27
C LEU A 342 -3.25 -0.26 -6.50
N PHE A 343 -3.39 -1.08 -7.54
CA PHE A 343 -2.78 -0.79 -8.84
C PHE A 343 -3.78 -0.99 -9.99
N HIS A 344 -3.99 0.04 -10.83
CA HIS A 344 -4.88 -0.07 -11.98
C HIS A 344 -4.22 -0.84 -13.12
N ILE A 345 -4.83 -1.93 -13.55
CA ILE A 345 -4.40 -2.72 -14.69
C ILE A 345 -4.99 -2.10 -15.95
N GLN A 346 -6.21 -2.48 -16.34
CA GLN A 346 -6.89 -1.92 -17.50
C GLN A 346 -8.38 -2.21 -17.46
N ASN A 347 -9.19 -1.45 -18.21
CA ASN A 347 -10.59 -1.78 -18.47
C ASN A 347 -11.40 -2.08 -17.18
N GLY A 348 -11.18 -1.29 -16.13
CA GLY A 348 -11.85 -1.46 -14.84
C GLY A 348 -11.34 -2.61 -13.96
N GLN A 349 -10.17 -3.17 -14.26
CA GLN A 349 -9.51 -4.18 -13.42
C GLN A 349 -8.31 -3.61 -12.69
N PHE A 350 -8.14 -4.07 -11.46
CA PHE A 350 -7.13 -3.58 -10.53
C PHE A 350 -6.47 -4.77 -9.83
N PHE A 351 -5.20 -4.62 -9.49
CA PHE A 351 -4.61 -5.38 -8.39
C PHE A 351 -4.92 -4.70 -7.07
N MET A 352 -5.12 -5.50 -6.03
CA MET A 352 -5.30 -5.04 -4.65
C MET A 352 -4.44 -5.90 -3.74
N LEU A 353 -3.56 -5.28 -2.95
CA LEU A 353 -2.87 -5.97 -1.88
C LEU A 353 -3.82 -6.02 -0.69
N ALA A 354 -4.11 -7.19 -0.17
CA ALA A 354 -4.83 -7.35 1.09
C ALA A 354 -4.13 -8.34 2.00
N ARG A 355 -4.13 -8.04 3.30
CA ARG A 355 -3.39 -8.82 4.29
C ARG A 355 -4.13 -8.99 5.61
N ASP A 356 -3.74 -10.02 6.36
CA ASP A 356 -4.01 -10.10 7.78
C ASP A 356 -3.08 -9.18 8.58
N GLY A 357 -3.45 -8.93 9.84
CA GLY A 357 -2.67 -8.16 10.80
C GLY A 357 -2.35 -8.98 12.05
N GLY A 358 -1.20 -8.70 12.66
CA GLY A 358 -0.66 -9.40 13.83
C GLY A 358 0.07 -10.71 13.51
N PHE A 359 0.48 -10.93 12.26
CA PHE A 359 1.16 -12.16 11.83
C PHE A 359 2.42 -11.89 11.02
N GLY A 360 3.57 -12.43 11.44
CA GLY A 360 4.84 -12.31 10.71
C GLY A 360 6.05 -12.12 11.62
N HIS A 361 7.15 -11.67 11.04
CA HIS A 361 8.36 -11.31 11.79
C HIS A 361 8.09 -10.14 12.73
N GLY A 362 8.52 -10.27 13.98
CA GLY A 362 8.27 -9.27 15.03
C GLY A 362 6.95 -9.46 15.78
N GLN A 363 6.10 -10.39 15.35
CA GLN A 363 4.80 -10.67 15.96
C GLN A 363 4.80 -11.94 16.83
N ASP A 364 3.83 -12.07 17.74
CA ASP A 364 3.66 -13.27 18.57
C ASP A 364 3.40 -14.54 17.74
N VAL A 365 2.78 -14.37 16.56
CA VAL A 365 2.44 -15.45 15.64
C VAL A 365 3.17 -15.19 14.32
N SER A 366 4.06 -16.11 13.93
CA SER A 366 4.86 -15.93 12.71
C SER A 366 4.14 -16.30 11.41
N LEU A 367 3.04 -17.07 11.49
CA LEU A 367 2.34 -17.59 10.31
C LEU A 367 1.22 -16.64 9.87
N SER A 368 1.46 -15.86 8.83
CA SER A 368 0.41 -15.14 8.12
C SER A 368 -0.45 -16.13 7.34
N ASN A 369 -1.77 -15.93 7.44
CA ASN A 369 -2.80 -16.75 6.82
C ASN A 369 -3.35 -16.08 5.55
N TYR A 370 -3.19 -14.76 5.41
CA TYR A 370 -3.61 -14.03 4.23
C TYR A 370 -2.65 -12.88 3.93
N ARG A 371 -1.87 -12.97 2.85
CA ARG A 371 -1.16 -11.85 2.22
C ARG A 371 -1.17 -12.06 0.72
N HIS A 372 -2.01 -11.32 0.04
CA HIS A 372 -2.30 -11.57 -1.36
C HIS A 372 -2.27 -10.29 -2.16
N ILE A 373 -1.82 -10.40 -3.41
CA ILE A 373 -2.12 -9.42 -4.47
C ILE A 373 -3.20 -10.04 -5.34
N ASP A 374 -4.44 -9.66 -5.09
CA ASP A 374 -5.63 -10.17 -5.75
C ASP A 374 -6.13 -9.22 -6.84
N ILE A 375 -7.20 -9.61 -7.53
CA ILE A 375 -7.78 -8.84 -8.63
C ILE A 375 -9.23 -8.50 -8.29
N PHE A 376 -9.64 -7.26 -8.55
CA PHE A 376 -11.06 -6.92 -8.61
C PHE A 376 -11.43 -6.21 -9.92
N ASP A 377 -12.71 -6.31 -10.28
CA ASP A 377 -13.30 -5.73 -11.50
C ASP A 377 -14.57 -4.92 -11.17
N ILE A 378 -14.62 -3.68 -11.66
CA ILE A 378 -15.73 -2.74 -11.40
C ILE A 378 -16.77 -2.67 -12.53
N ASN A 379 -16.65 -3.42 -13.62
CA ASN A 379 -17.50 -3.26 -14.80
C ASN A 379 -18.97 -3.60 -14.55
N SER A 380 -19.25 -4.50 -13.61
CA SER A 380 -20.60 -4.83 -13.14
C SER A 380 -21.00 -4.10 -11.85
N ALA A 381 -20.08 -3.33 -11.26
CA ALA A 381 -20.32 -2.67 -9.98
C ALA A 381 -21.28 -1.49 -10.15
N THR A 382 -22.11 -1.25 -9.13
CA THR A 382 -22.99 -0.08 -9.09
C THR A 382 -22.16 1.17 -8.82
N ASP A 383 -22.35 2.20 -9.65
CA ASP A 383 -21.82 3.54 -9.35
C ASP A 383 -22.68 4.18 -8.25
N ILE A 384 -22.10 4.30 -7.07
CA ILE A 384 -22.77 4.78 -5.85
C ILE A 384 -22.58 6.28 -5.62
N LYS A 385 -21.84 6.98 -6.49
CA LYS A 385 -21.61 8.41 -6.33
C LYS A 385 -22.93 9.18 -6.23
N GLY A 386 -23.09 9.97 -5.18
CA GLY A 386 -24.21 10.88 -5.01
C GLY A 386 -24.68 11.04 -3.57
N SER A 387 -25.56 12.03 -3.35
CA SER A 387 -26.03 12.43 -2.02
C SER A 387 -26.71 11.32 -1.21
N THR A 388 -27.14 10.24 -1.84
CA THR A 388 -27.68 9.04 -1.16
C THR A 388 -26.65 8.36 -0.27
N TYR A 389 -25.37 8.40 -0.66
CA TYR A 389 -24.29 7.64 -0.04
C TYR A 389 -23.13 8.53 0.45
N ASP A 390 -23.01 9.76 -0.04
CA ASP A 390 -21.86 10.65 0.18
C ASP A 390 -22.01 11.67 1.33
N CYS A 391 -23.17 11.76 1.99
CA CYS A 391 -23.34 12.66 3.14
C CYS A 391 -22.74 12.07 4.43
N THR A 392 -22.44 12.90 5.44
CA THR A 392 -21.79 12.48 6.70
C THR A 392 -22.41 11.23 7.34
N ASN A 393 -23.74 11.16 7.41
CA ASN A 393 -24.47 10.03 8.01
C ASN A 393 -25.03 9.05 6.96
N CYS A 394 -24.63 9.21 5.70
CA CYS A 394 -25.04 8.32 4.62
C CYS A 394 -24.15 7.07 4.63
N SER A 395 -24.70 5.96 4.12
CA SER A 395 -24.00 4.67 4.17
C SER A 395 -24.39 3.76 3.00
N VAL A 396 -23.48 2.90 2.55
CA VAL A 396 -23.72 1.84 1.57
C VAL A 396 -24.09 0.52 2.25
N ALA A 397 -23.77 0.38 3.54
CA ALA A 397 -24.08 -0.78 4.36
C ALA A 397 -24.73 -0.36 5.70
N SER A 398 -25.26 -1.33 6.45
CA SER A 398 -25.63 -1.15 7.85
C SER A 398 -24.39 -1.03 8.75
N GLU A 399 -24.57 -0.56 9.98
CA GLU A 399 -23.52 -0.55 11.03
C GLU A 399 -22.92 -1.93 11.36
N VAL A 400 -23.57 -3.03 10.93
CA VAL A 400 -23.05 -4.40 11.07
C VAL A 400 -22.54 -5.00 9.75
N GLY A 401 -22.20 -4.17 8.76
CA GLY A 401 -21.56 -4.62 7.50
C GLY A 401 -22.47 -5.28 6.47
N VAL A 402 -23.80 -5.19 6.60
CA VAL A 402 -24.74 -5.72 5.59
C VAL A 402 -24.97 -4.66 4.50
N LEU A 403 -24.50 -4.96 3.29
CA LEU A 403 -24.66 -4.08 2.12
C LEU A 403 -26.14 -3.80 1.82
N LYS A 404 -26.48 -2.54 1.50
CA LYS A 404 -27.85 -2.13 1.16
C LYS A 404 -28.31 -2.80 -0.14
N SER A 405 -29.62 -3.10 -0.20
CA SER A 405 -30.22 -3.69 -1.39
C SER A 405 -30.07 -2.78 -2.61
N GLY A 406 -29.87 -3.38 -3.77
CA GLY A 406 -29.68 -2.66 -5.04
C GLY A 406 -28.24 -2.24 -5.33
N ILE A 407 -27.31 -2.38 -4.38
CA ILE A 407 -25.88 -2.17 -4.62
C ILE A 407 -25.25 -3.50 -5.04
N THR A 408 -24.66 -3.51 -6.23
CA THR A 408 -23.81 -4.61 -6.70
C THR A 408 -22.35 -4.22 -6.44
N PRO A 409 -21.62 -4.95 -5.56
CA PRO A 409 -20.20 -4.68 -5.33
C PRO A 409 -19.35 -5.17 -6.52
N ALA A 410 -18.09 -4.76 -6.56
CA ALA A 410 -17.11 -5.24 -7.53
C ALA A 410 -16.95 -6.78 -7.47
N THR A 411 -16.57 -7.36 -8.60
CA THR A 411 -16.18 -8.78 -8.63
C THR A 411 -14.78 -8.93 -8.06
N TYR A 412 -14.54 -9.92 -7.20
CA TYR A 412 -13.25 -10.17 -6.55
C TYR A 412 -12.72 -11.56 -6.88
N CYS A 413 -11.42 -11.67 -7.14
CA CYS A 413 -10.77 -12.88 -7.65
C CYS A 413 -9.38 -13.04 -7.03
N PRO A 414 -9.11 -14.14 -6.30
CA PRO A 414 -7.80 -14.34 -5.69
C PRO A 414 -6.72 -14.59 -6.75
N PHE A 415 -5.49 -14.10 -6.56
CA PHE A 415 -4.44 -14.24 -7.58
C PHE A 415 -3.05 -14.62 -7.06
N ILE A 416 -2.26 -13.69 -6.53
CA ILE A 416 -0.91 -13.98 -6.01
C ILE A 416 -1.02 -14.20 -4.51
N ASP A 417 -0.76 -15.43 -4.06
CA ASP A 417 -0.53 -15.72 -2.65
C ASP A 417 0.98 -15.53 -2.35
N MET A 418 1.29 -14.55 -1.51
CA MET A 418 2.68 -14.19 -1.14
C MET A 418 3.26 -15.17 -0.11
N ASN A 419 2.42 -15.94 0.57
CA ASN A 419 2.79 -16.81 1.69
C ASN A 419 3.26 -18.22 1.26
N LEU A 420 3.38 -18.47 -0.03
CA LEU A 420 3.73 -19.79 -0.56
C LEU A 420 5.20 -20.16 -0.28
N ASN A 421 5.44 -20.95 0.76
CA ASN A 421 6.79 -21.47 1.10
C ASN A 421 7.45 -22.28 -0.03
N SER A 422 6.68 -22.86 -0.96
CA SER A 422 7.22 -23.50 -2.17
C SER A 422 7.90 -22.51 -3.13
N GLN A 423 7.59 -21.22 -3.01
CA GLN A 423 8.22 -20.12 -3.72
C GLN A 423 9.24 -19.39 -2.84
N LEU A 424 8.87 -19.03 -1.61
CA LEU A 424 9.73 -18.27 -0.69
C LEU A 424 11.04 -18.99 -0.40
N ASN A 425 11.00 -20.30 -0.14
CA ASN A 425 12.19 -21.08 0.19
C ASN A 425 13.20 -21.13 -0.97
N ARG A 426 12.81 -20.80 -2.21
CA ARG A 426 13.75 -20.65 -3.35
C ARG A 426 14.68 -19.45 -3.19
N PHE A 427 14.43 -18.57 -2.22
CA PHE A 427 15.21 -17.38 -1.90
C PHE A 427 15.65 -17.35 -0.43
N GLY A 428 15.48 -18.46 0.31
CA GLY A 428 15.77 -18.54 1.75
C GLY A 428 14.68 -17.97 2.66
N ALA A 429 13.78 -17.14 2.13
CA ALA A 429 12.65 -16.57 2.88
C ALA A 429 11.60 -17.63 3.25
N HIS A 430 10.79 -17.33 4.28
CA HIS A 430 9.67 -18.20 4.67
C HIS A 430 8.51 -17.43 5.34
N ASN A 431 7.33 -18.06 5.36
CA ASN A 431 6.16 -17.66 6.12
C ASN A 431 5.87 -18.69 7.23
N GLY A 432 5.72 -18.21 8.47
CA GLY A 432 5.63 -19.05 9.67
C GLY A 432 6.97 -19.66 10.09
N GLY A 433 7.02 -20.22 11.29
CA GLY A 433 8.22 -20.84 11.84
C GLY A 433 8.96 -19.95 12.83
N ALA A 434 10.29 -19.98 12.79
CA ALA A 434 11.14 -19.23 13.71
C ALA A 434 11.10 -17.72 13.44
N GLN A 435 11.28 -16.92 14.50
CA GLN A 435 11.45 -15.46 14.41
C GLN A 435 12.91 -15.17 14.04
N ASP A 436 13.22 -15.25 12.74
CA ASP A 436 14.55 -15.01 12.20
C ASP A 436 14.51 -14.04 11.01
N ALA A 437 15.70 -13.66 10.52
CA ALA A 437 15.85 -12.62 9.49
C ALA A 437 15.22 -12.97 8.12
N ASP A 438 14.90 -14.24 7.89
CA ASP A 438 14.32 -14.72 6.63
C ASP A 438 12.78 -14.90 6.73
N LEU A 439 12.20 -14.75 7.93
CA LEU A 439 10.76 -14.68 8.12
C LEU A 439 10.21 -13.41 7.48
N LEU A 440 9.13 -13.53 6.71
CA LEU A 440 8.48 -12.36 6.14
C LEU A 440 7.90 -11.44 7.24
N ASN A 441 8.15 -10.14 7.14
CA ASN A 441 7.55 -9.10 7.98
C ASN A 441 6.02 -9.13 7.91
N GLU A 442 5.36 -8.60 8.93
CA GLU A 442 3.89 -8.52 8.97
C GLU A 442 3.32 -7.67 7.82
N LYS A 443 3.74 -6.41 7.72
CA LYS A 443 3.14 -5.44 6.80
C LYS A 443 3.75 -5.49 5.41
N TRP A 444 2.90 -5.47 4.39
CA TRP A 444 3.23 -5.44 2.96
C TRP A 444 2.21 -4.54 2.27
N GLU A 445 2.65 -3.44 1.70
CA GLU A 445 1.76 -2.28 1.46
C GLU A 445 2.09 -1.58 0.13
N SER A 446 2.68 -2.30 -0.82
CA SER A 446 3.10 -1.68 -2.08
C SER A 446 3.03 -2.62 -3.27
N ILE A 447 2.73 -2.03 -4.42
CA ILE A 447 2.60 -2.69 -5.72
C ILE A 447 3.20 -1.76 -6.78
N GLY A 448 4.32 -2.19 -7.37
CA GLY A 448 4.80 -1.61 -8.63
C GLY A 448 4.84 -2.66 -9.72
N ILE A 449 4.67 -2.24 -10.98
CA ILE A 449 4.73 -3.17 -12.11
C ILE A 449 5.59 -2.62 -13.24
N VAL A 450 6.42 -3.49 -13.82
CA VAL A 450 7.31 -3.19 -14.96
C VAL A 450 7.36 -4.38 -15.92
N PRO A 451 7.56 -4.14 -17.22
CA PRO A 451 7.50 -5.21 -18.21
C PRO A 451 8.79 -6.05 -18.23
N VAL A 452 8.64 -7.36 -18.48
CA VAL A 452 9.75 -8.33 -18.53
C VAL A 452 10.58 -8.19 -19.80
N ASP A 453 10.00 -7.72 -20.90
CA ASP A 453 10.74 -7.39 -22.12
C ASP A 453 11.70 -6.19 -21.92
N GLY A 454 11.50 -5.39 -20.87
CA GLY A 454 12.23 -4.16 -20.59
C GLY A 454 11.87 -3.01 -21.55
N LEU A 455 10.74 -3.13 -22.24
CA LEU A 455 10.21 -2.20 -23.23
C LEU A 455 8.78 -1.81 -22.83
N ILE A 456 7.76 -2.27 -23.58
CA ILE A 456 6.36 -1.86 -23.41
C ILE A 456 5.46 -2.99 -22.90
N GLY A 457 5.99 -4.21 -22.70
CA GLY A 457 5.23 -5.37 -22.22
C GLY A 457 4.34 -6.01 -23.28
N ASP A 458 4.79 -6.05 -24.54
CA ASP A 458 4.01 -6.61 -25.66
C ASP A 458 3.91 -8.15 -25.62
N ASP A 459 4.68 -8.80 -24.75
CA ASP A 459 4.61 -10.25 -24.45
C ASP A 459 3.61 -10.59 -23.32
N ASP A 460 2.94 -9.57 -22.77
CA ASP A 460 2.07 -9.61 -21.59
C ASP A 460 2.75 -10.15 -20.33
N GLU A 461 4.09 -10.21 -20.29
CA GLU A 461 4.87 -10.65 -19.13
C GLU A 461 5.32 -9.44 -18.29
N TRP A 462 5.02 -9.48 -17.00
CA TRP A 462 5.28 -8.37 -16.09
C TRP A 462 5.93 -8.86 -14.80
N PHE A 463 6.79 -8.02 -14.24
CA PHE A 463 7.21 -8.14 -12.85
C PHE A 463 6.35 -7.25 -11.98
N VAL A 464 5.80 -7.83 -10.91
CA VAL A 464 5.11 -7.11 -9.83
C VAL A 464 6.02 -7.08 -8.61
N PHE A 465 6.36 -5.89 -8.14
CA PHE A 465 7.16 -5.63 -6.96
C PHE A 465 6.23 -5.34 -5.79
N SER A 466 6.58 -5.84 -4.61
CA SER A 466 5.99 -5.45 -3.34
C SER A 466 7.09 -5.34 -2.31
N ILE A 467 6.96 -4.36 -1.41
CA ILE A 467 7.90 -4.06 -0.33
C ILE A 467 7.14 -4.10 0.98
N SER A 468 7.79 -4.63 2.02
CA SER A 468 7.26 -4.58 3.38
C SER A 468 7.45 -3.20 3.98
N ASP A 469 6.41 -2.64 4.58
CA ASP A 469 6.59 -1.61 5.60
C ASP A 469 7.17 -2.30 6.85
N ASN A 470 8.25 -1.76 7.41
CA ASN A 470 8.88 -2.31 8.61
C ASN A 470 8.59 -1.49 9.87
N ASP A 471 7.71 -0.49 9.80
CA ASP A 471 7.32 0.44 10.88
C ASP A 471 8.52 1.14 11.55
N PHE A 472 9.64 1.25 10.82
CA PHE A 472 10.93 1.68 11.36
C PHE A 472 11.42 0.86 12.57
N VAL A 473 10.99 -0.40 12.72
CA VAL A 473 11.36 -1.26 13.87
C VAL A 473 12.85 -1.61 13.81
N THR A 474 13.62 -0.97 14.69
CA THR A 474 15.04 -1.24 14.88
C THR A 474 15.52 -0.88 16.29
N GLN A 475 16.58 -1.57 16.75
CA GLN A 475 17.30 -1.25 17.98
C GLN A 475 18.36 -0.14 17.80
N ASP A 476 18.57 0.34 16.58
CA ASP A 476 19.57 1.37 16.23
C ASP A 476 18.91 2.45 15.36
N GLY A 477 17.86 3.07 15.93
CA GLY A 477 16.95 3.96 15.24
C GLY A 477 17.28 5.45 15.42
N TYR A 478 17.00 6.24 14.39
CA TYR A 478 17.28 7.68 14.34
C TYR A 478 16.16 8.47 13.66
N MET A 479 15.82 9.62 14.23
CA MET A 479 14.88 10.61 13.68
C MET A 479 15.43 12.04 13.91
N ASN A 480 14.68 13.05 13.43
CA ASN A 480 15.01 14.46 13.60
C ASN A 480 16.38 14.87 13.01
N GLY A 481 16.66 14.44 11.78
CA GLY A 481 17.96 14.65 11.14
C GLY A 481 19.10 13.89 11.86
N GLY A 482 18.79 12.70 12.38
CA GLY A 482 19.73 11.88 13.14
C GLY A 482 20.00 12.33 14.59
N ALA A 483 19.30 13.35 15.09
CA ALA A 483 19.50 13.88 16.45
C ALA A 483 18.72 13.13 17.53
N PHE A 484 17.57 12.55 17.19
CA PHE A 484 16.74 11.77 18.09
C PHE A 484 17.09 10.29 17.90
N GLN A 485 17.65 9.64 18.91
CA GLN A 485 17.96 8.21 18.87
C GLN A 485 16.89 7.41 19.61
N TYR A 486 16.51 6.27 19.05
CA TYR A 486 15.59 5.34 19.69
C TYR A 486 16.04 3.89 19.53
N ALA A 487 15.48 3.03 20.37
CA ALA A 487 15.52 1.58 20.22
C ALA A 487 14.09 1.07 20.44
N ASP A 488 13.55 0.39 19.43
CA ASP A 488 12.16 -0.05 19.43
C ASP A 488 11.87 -1.02 20.59
N GLU A 489 10.74 -0.84 21.29
CA GLU A 489 10.42 -1.63 22.48
C GLU A 489 10.22 -3.12 22.21
N SER A 490 9.91 -3.50 20.96
CA SER A 490 9.75 -4.90 20.58
C SER A 490 11.06 -5.70 20.67
N GLY A 491 12.22 -5.02 20.67
CA GLY A 491 13.54 -5.66 20.67
C GLY A 491 13.99 -6.17 19.29
N PHE A 492 13.16 -6.02 18.24
CA PHE A 492 13.45 -6.52 16.90
C PHE A 492 14.24 -5.52 16.03
N ASN A 493 14.75 -6.06 14.92
CA ASN A 493 15.33 -5.34 13.80
C ASN A 493 14.71 -5.90 12.52
N LEU A 494 13.72 -5.20 11.96
CA LEU A 494 13.00 -5.64 10.77
C LEU A 494 13.62 -4.99 9.54
N GLU A 495 14.27 -5.77 8.67
CA GLU A 495 14.74 -5.25 7.38
C GLU A 495 13.54 -4.86 6.51
N ASN A 496 13.64 -3.81 5.69
CA ASN A 496 12.69 -3.63 4.59
C ASN A 496 12.90 -4.79 3.61
N GLN A 497 11.91 -5.64 3.42
CA GLN A 497 11.94 -6.79 2.52
C GLN A 497 11.22 -6.45 1.22
N ALA A 498 11.66 -7.04 0.11
CA ALA A 498 11.04 -6.86 -1.19
C ALA A 498 10.89 -8.18 -1.93
N LEU A 499 9.71 -8.41 -2.51
CA LEU A 499 9.37 -9.57 -3.34
C LEU A 499 9.10 -9.12 -4.77
N VAL A 500 9.54 -9.93 -5.74
CA VAL A 500 9.28 -9.69 -7.17
C VAL A 500 8.59 -10.91 -7.77
N PHE A 501 7.36 -10.76 -8.22
CA PHE A 501 6.56 -11.82 -8.83
C PHE A 501 6.59 -11.68 -10.36
N LYS A 502 6.82 -12.77 -11.08
CA LYS A 502 6.63 -12.81 -12.54
C LYS A 502 5.22 -13.27 -12.84
N ILE A 503 4.49 -12.49 -13.62
CA ILE A 503 3.12 -12.77 -14.02
C ILE A 503 2.93 -12.63 -15.52
N LYS A 504 1.86 -13.24 -16.01
CA LYS A 504 1.29 -12.97 -17.32
C LYS A 504 -0.12 -12.38 -17.18
N LEU A 505 -0.31 -11.19 -17.72
CA LEU A 505 -1.61 -10.53 -17.78
C LEU A 505 -2.47 -11.14 -18.91
N PRO A 506 -3.80 -10.88 -18.93
CA PRO A 506 -4.65 -11.26 -20.05
C PRO A 506 -4.10 -10.72 -21.38
N ASP A 507 -4.30 -11.47 -22.46
CA ASP A 507 -3.79 -11.12 -23.79
C ASP A 507 -4.09 -9.65 -24.16
N HIS A 508 -3.04 -8.92 -24.55
CA HIS A 508 -3.06 -7.49 -24.85
C HIS A 508 -3.43 -6.59 -23.68
N SER A 509 -3.03 -6.93 -22.46
CA SER A 509 -3.23 -6.06 -21.31
C SER A 509 -2.25 -4.91 -21.29
N ARG A 510 -2.77 -3.70 -21.08
CA ARG A 510 -2.02 -2.45 -21.13
C ARG A 510 -2.20 -1.68 -19.84
N PRO A 511 -1.44 -2.03 -18.78
CA PRO A 511 -1.30 -1.22 -17.57
C PRO A 511 -0.99 0.24 -17.85
N PHE A 512 -0.28 0.49 -18.95
CA PHE A 512 0.18 1.80 -19.34
C PHE A 512 -0.03 2.07 -20.83
N ASN A 513 -0.08 3.34 -21.21
CA ASN A 513 -0.08 3.73 -22.62
C ASN A 513 1.22 3.30 -23.34
N ARG A 514 1.08 3.04 -24.64
CA ARG A 514 2.20 2.96 -25.60
C ARG A 514 2.49 4.38 -26.02
N ASP A 515 3.55 4.99 -25.50
CA ASP A 515 4.08 6.21 -26.13
C ASP A 515 4.66 5.90 -27.52
#